data_AF-A0A3A4PS43-F1
#
_entry.id   AF-A0A3A4PS43-F1
#
_cell.length_a   1.000
_cell.length_b   1.000
_cell.length_c   1.000
_cell.angle_alpha   90.00
_cell.angle_beta   90.00
_cell.angle_gamma   90.00
#
_symmetry.space_group_name_H-M   'P 1'
#
loop_
_entity.id
_entity.type
_entity.pdbx_description
1 polymer ?
#
loop_
_entity_poly.entity_id
_entity_poly.type
_entity_poly.pdbx_seq_one_letter_code
_entity_poly.pdbx_strand_id
1 'polypeptide(L)'
;MASWNLKEKEEIEFRVNAIKQFLEMWHRYDDLFNHAFYNKEATPEQEEEFFKLKSQLARRHQYLLEYLGKEYDRAEPITPYLSDTVTLQNMIGIHFDFYKKLCLQWHDTTLRLNEALGYLLTHLDLEVPLEE
;
A
#
# COMPACT_ATOMS: atom_id res chain seq x y z
N MET A 1 17.16 -16.46 -27.87
CA MET A 1 16.71 -16.20 -26.50
C MET A 1 17.46 -14.96 -26.04
N ALA A 2 16.78 -13.82 -25.94
CA ALA A 2 17.42 -12.58 -25.50
C ALA A 2 17.89 -12.78 -24.07
N SER A 3 19.20 -12.71 -23.86
CA SER A 3 19.81 -12.70 -22.52
C SER A 3 19.35 -11.43 -21.81
N TRP A 4 18.84 -11.57 -20.59
CA TRP A 4 18.57 -10.48 -19.66
C TRP A 4 19.64 -9.38 -19.69
N ASN A 5 19.22 -8.12 -19.64
CA ASN A 5 20.08 -7.03 -19.25
C ASN A 5 20.10 -6.95 -17.71
N LEU A 6 21.28 -6.94 -17.08
CA LEU A 6 21.43 -6.80 -15.62
C LEU A 6 20.61 -5.62 -15.08
N LYS A 7 20.51 -4.55 -15.87
CA LYS A 7 19.72 -3.36 -15.54
C LYS A 7 18.21 -3.64 -15.41
N GLU A 8 17.65 -4.49 -16.26
CA GLU A 8 16.22 -4.84 -16.23
C GLU A 8 15.88 -5.64 -14.97
N LYS A 9 16.77 -6.56 -14.60
CA LYS A 9 16.65 -7.32 -13.34
C LYS A 9 16.66 -6.39 -12.12
N GLU A 10 17.65 -5.52 -12.04
CA GLU A 10 17.79 -4.56 -10.93
C GLU A 10 16.55 -3.65 -10.83
N GLU A 11 15.97 -3.28 -11.97
CA GLU A 11 14.75 -2.48 -12.02
C GLU A 11 13.52 -3.24 -11.48
N ILE A 12 13.33 -4.50 -11.89
CA ILE A 12 12.24 -5.35 -11.37
C ILE A 12 12.41 -5.57 -9.85
N GLU A 13 13.62 -5.89 -9.40
CA GLU A 13 13.92 -6.09 -7.97
C GLU A 13 13.66 -4.83 -7.16
N PHE A 14 14.01 -3.67 -7.70
CA PHE A 14 13.75 -2.39 -7.07
C PHE A 14 12.23 -2.11 -6.97
N ARG A 15 11.46 -2.35 -8.03
CA ARG A 15 9.98 -2.23 -8.03
C ARG A 15 9.34 -3.17 -7.00
N VAL A 16 9.78 -4.43 -6.97
CA VAL A 16 9.34 -5.44 -5.98
C VAL A 16 9.59 -4.94 -4.56
N ASN A 17 10.79 -4.41 -4.28
CA ASN A 17 11.13 -3.90 -2.96
C ASN A 17 10.28 -2.67 -2.59
N ALA A 18 10.02 -1.76 -3.54
CA ALA A 18 9.17 -0.60 -3.31
C ALA A 18 7.74 -1.00 -2.91
N ILE A 19 7.14 -2.00 -3.60
CA ILE A 19 5.81 -2.53 -3.25
C ILE A 19 5.82 -3.18 -1.87
N LYS A 20 6.82 -4.03 -1.57
CA LYS A 20 6.91 -4.71 -0.27
C LYS A 20 7.00 -3.73 0.89
N GLN A 21 7.86 -2.72 0.78
CA GLN A 21 7.96 -1.68 1.82
C GLN A 21 6.67 -0.88 1.97
N PHE A 22 5.98 -0.60 0.85
CA PHE A 22 4.68 0.06 0.91
C PHE A 22 3.65 -0.79 1.65
N LEU A 23 3.52 -2.07 1.30
CA LEU A 23 2.61 -3.02 1.93
C LEU A 23 2.88 -3.13 3.44
N GLU A 24 4.15 -3.18 3.86
CA GLU A 24 4.51 -3.22 5.28
C GLU A 24 3.95 -2.01 6.05
N MET A 25 4.15 -0.78 5.56
CA MET A 25 3.56 0.41 6.18
C MET A 25 2.04 0.42 6.09
N TRP A 26 1.48 -0.09 5.00
CA TRP A 26 0.03 -0.12 4.77
C TRP A 26 -0.68 -1.06 5.75
N HIS A 27 -0.11 -2.24 5.99
CA HIS A 27 -0.57 -3.17 7.01
C HIS A 27 -0.41 -2.57 8.40
N ARG A 28 0.75 -1.96 8.71
CA ARG A 28 0.96 -1.33 10.01
C ARG A 28 -0.03 -0.19 10.29
N TYR A 29 -0.36 0.60 9.27
CA TYR A 29 -1.35 1.67 9.37
C TYR A 29 -2.75 1.13 9.67
N ASP A 30 -3.15 0.04 9.00
CA ASP A 30 -4.41 -0.64 9.24
C ASP A 30 -4.46 -1.32 10.62
N ASP A 31 -3.35 -1.89 11.10
CA ASP A 31 -3.27 -2.46 12.45
C ASP A 31 -3.55 -1.40 13.53
N LEU A 32 -2.95 -0.20 13.40
CA LEU A 32 -3.21 0.92 14.31
C LEU A 32 -4.68 1.35 14.27
N PHE A 33 -5.24 1.45 13.07
CA PHE A 33 -6.66 1.78 12.87
C PHE A 33 -7.60 0.74 13.49
N ASN A 34 -7.38 -0.54 13.22
CA ASN A 34 -8.16 -1.63 13.76
C ASN A 34 -8.04 -1.70 15.29
N HIS A 35 -6.85 -1.48 15.84
CA HIS A 35 -6.64 -1.39 17.27
C HIS A 35 -7.53 -0.30 17.90
N ALA A 36 -7.51 0.92 17.34
CA ALA A 36 -8.36 2.01 17.81
C ALA A 36 -9.86 1.70 17.67
N PHE A 37 -10.26 1.07 16.56
CA PHE A 37 -11.65 0.70 16.33
C PHE A 37 -12.16 -0.37 17.32
N TYR A 38 -11.41 -1.45 17.54
CA TYR A 38 -11.84 -2.58 18.37
C TYR A 38 -11.62 -2.34 19.87
N ASN A 39 -10.44 -1.84 20.25
CA ASN A 39 -10.08 -1.66 21.65
C ASN A 39 -10.58 -0.33 22.23
N LYS A 40 -11.08 0.56 21.36
CA LYS A 40 -11.58 1.88 21.73
C LYS A 40 -10.53 2.71 22.49
N GLU A 41 -9.27 2.52 22.12
CA GLU A 41 -8.10 3.15 22.74
C GLU A 41 -7.09 3.54 21.66
N ALA A 42 -6.46 4.70 21.85
CA ALA A 42 -5.34 5.17 21.05
C ALA A 42 -4.36 5.90 21.97
N THR A 43 -3.12 5.43 22.07
CA THR A 43 -2.08 6.12 22.84
C THR A 43 -1.48 7.28 22.05
N PRO A 44 -0.88 8.28 22.71
CA PRO A 44 -0.18 9.37 22.01
C PRO A 44 0.90 8.88 21.04
N GLU A 45 1.62 7.81 21.39
CA GLU A 45 2.66 7.22 20.57
C GLU A 45 2.08 6.54 19.30
N GLN A 46 0.95 5.84 19.45
CA GLN A 46 0.23 5.24 18.33
C GLN A 46 -0.30 6.32 17.38
N GLU A 47 -0.83 7.42 17.92
CA GLU A 47 -1.31 8.56 17.13
C GLU A 47 -0.16 9.23 16.36
N GLU A 48 1.00 9.43 16.99
CA GLU A 48 2.19 9.96 16.33
C GLU A 48 2.68 9.02 15.21
N GLU A 49 2.73 7.71 15.46
CA GLU A 49 3.08 6.70 14.47
C GLU A 49 2.10 6.73 13.29
N PHE A 50 0.81 6.81 13.57
CA PHE A 50 -0.26 6.87 12.58
C PHE A 50 -0.10 8.07 11.64
N PHE A 51 0.18 9.27 12.18
CA PHE A 51 0.43 10.46 11.35
C PHE A 51 1.70 10.35 10.49
N LYS A 52 2.76 9.76 11.06
CA LYS A 52 4.00 9.51 10.31
C LYS A 52 3.74 8.57 9.14
N LEU A 53 3.06 7.45 9.38
CA LEU A 53 2.70 6.47 8.36
C LEU A 53 1.79 7.08 7.30
N LYS A 54 0.74 7.81 7.69
CA LYS A 54 -0.16 8.52 6.77
C LYS A 54 0.59 9.40 5.77
N SER A 55 1.54 10.19 6.28
CA SER A 55 2.35 11.09 5.46
C SER A 55 3.35 10.37 4.55
N GLN A 56 3.86 9.20 4.98
CA GLN A 56 4.74 8.36 4.18
C GLN A 56 3.97 7.61 3.10
N LEU A 57 2.80 7.06 3.43
CA LEU A 57 1.89 6.36 2.53
C LEU A 57 1.44 7.28 1.40
N ALA A 58 0.98 8.49 1.70
CA ALA A 58 0.56 9.44 0.67
C ALA A 58 1.66 9.69 -0.37
N ARG A 59 2.91 9.94 0.08
CA ARG A 59 4.04 10.22 -0.81
C ARG A 59 4.49 8.99 -1.59
N ARG A 60 4.57 7.83 -0.94
CA ARG A 60 5.05 6.60 -1.57
C ARG A 60 4.00 6.00 -2.51
N HIS A 61 2.71 6.14 -2.24
CA HIS A 61 1.66 5.68 -3.16
C HIS A 61 1.68 6.48 -4.46
N GLN A 62 1.85 7.81 -4.38
CA GLN A 62 2.04 8.64 -5.57
C GLN A 62 3.24 8.17 -6.40
N TYR A 63 4.37 7.88 -5.74
CA TYR A 63 5.53 7.32 -6.41
C TYR A 63 5.24 5.96 -7.07
N LEU A 64 4.50 5.07 -6.41
CA LEU A 64 4.13 3.77 -6.99
C LEU A 64 3.20 3.91 -8.20
N LEU A 65 2.22 4.83 -8.16
CA LEU A 65 1.34 5.11 -9.30
C LEU A 65 2.13 5.58 -10.53
N GLU A 66 3.12 6.45 -10.32
CA GLU A 66 3.95 6.98 -11.41
C GLU A 66 4.96 5.93 -11.92
N TYR A 67 5.55 5.17 -11.01
CA TYR A 67 6.70 4.33 -11.31
C TYR A 67 6.35 2.90 -11.75
N LEU A 68 5.24 2.34 -11.24
CA LEU A 68 4.78 1.00 -11.63
C LEU A 68 3.97 1.01 -12.93
N GLY A 69 3.59 2.16 -13.47
CA GLY A 69 2.98 2.25 -14.81
C GLY A 69 1.84 1.26 -15.05
N LYS A 70 2.02 0.38 -16.06
CA LYS A 70 0.98 -0.55 -16.53
C LYS A 70 0.63 -1.63 -15.50
N GLU A 71 1.60 -2.00 -14.67
CA GLU A 71 1.45 -3.02 -13.63
C GLU A 71 0.53 -2.55 -12.50
N TYR A 72 0.29 -1.25 -12.40
CA TYR A 72 -0.51 -0.63 -11.34
C TYR A 72 -1.50 0.43 -11.87
N ASP A 73 -1.77 0.46 -13.18
CA ASP A 73 -2.62 1.45 -13.89
C ASP A 73 -4.03 1.57 -13.28
N ARG A 74 -4.62 0.42 -12.92
CA ARG A 74 -6.00 0.36 -12.41
C ARG A 74 -6.13 0.71 -10.93
N ALA A 75 -5.04 1.07 -10.26
CA ALA A 75 -5.09 1.40 -8.85
C ALA A 75 -5.67 2.79 -8.63
N GLU A 76 -6.64 2.89 -7.73
CA GLU A 76 -7.16 4.19 -7.32
C GLU A 76 -6.19 4.86 -6.32
N PRO A 77 -6.13 6.21 -6.29
CA PRO A 77 -5.40 6.94 -5.26
C PRO A 77 -5.89 6.57 -3.85
N ILE A 78 -4.97 6.38 -2.90
CA ILE A 78 -5.34 6.14 -1.49
C ILE A 78 -5.75 7.41 -0.75
N THR A 79 -5.61 8.58 -1.36
CA THR A 79 -5.88 9.88 -0.72
C THR A 79 -7.28 9.96 -0.10
N PRO A 80 -8.37 9.47 -0.74
CA PRO A 80 -9.69 9.45 -0.11
C PRO A 80 -9.72 8.63 1.18
N TYR A 81 -9.08 7.46 1.20
CA TYR A 81 -8.96 6.63 2.41
C TYR A 81 -8.21 7.38 3.52
N LEU A 82 -7.05 7.96 3.20
CA LEU A 82 -6.26 8.73 4.16
C LEU A 82 -7.02 9.98 4.66
N SER A 83 -7.82 10.62 3.82
CA SER A 83 -8.65 11.77 4.20
C SER A 83 -9.78 11.36 5.16
N ASP A 84 -10.38 10.19 4.95
CA ASP A 84 -11.44 9.64 5.80
C ASP A 84 -10.89 9.18 7.17
N THR A 85 -9.61 8.82 7.27
CA THR A 85 -8.94 8.39 8.51
C THR A 85 -8.10 9.51 9.15
N VAL A 86 -8.77 10.54 9.69
CA VAL A 86 -8.11 11.79 10.15
C VAL A 86 -7.11 11.56 11.29
N THR A 87 -7.55 10.96 12.40
CA THR A 87 -6.78 10.64 13.61
C THR A 87 -7.24 9.29 14.16
N LEU A 88 -6.43 8.56 14.93
CA LEU A 88 -6.89 7.33 15.59
C LEU A 88 -8.03 7.63 16.57
N GLN A 89 -7.92 8.74 17.31
CA GLN A 89 -8.96 9.16 18.24
C GLN A 89 -10.34 9.36 17.57
N ASN A 90 -10.37 9.89 16.34
CA ASN A 90 -11.62 10.06 15.58
C ASN A 90 -12.19 8.73 15.09
N MET A 91 -11.37 7.68 15.00
CA MET A 91 -11.79 6.35 14.59
C MET A 91 -12.42 5.56 15.76
N ILE A 92 -12.22 6.02 17.00
CA ILE A 92 -12.89 5.44 18.16
C ILE A 92 -14.39 5.74 18.09
N GLY A 93 -15.18 4.68 17.98
CA GLY A 93 -16.65 4.78 18.01
C GLY A 93 -17.31 5.18 16.69
N ILE A 94 -16.57 5.16 15.58
CA ILE A 94 -17.19 5.30 14.24
C ILE A 94 -18.25 4.23 14.01
N HIS A 95 -19.23 4.54 13.15
CA HIS A 95 -20.27 3.60 12.76
C HIS A 95 -19.69 2.41 12.00
N PHE A 96 -20.26 1.22 12.20
CA PHE A 96 -19.78 -0.02 11.58
C PHE A 96 -19.79 0.04 10.04
N ASP A 97 -20.80 0.67 9.44
CA ASP A 97 -20.85 0.80 7.97
C ASP A 97 -19.70 1.65 7.42
N PHE A 98 -19.28 2.68 8.16
CA PHE A 98 -18.13 3.50 7.79
C PHE A 98 -16.82 2.73 7.95
N TYR A 99 -16.67 1.99 9.04
CA TYR A 99 -15.55 1.05 9.22
C TYR A 99 -15.47 0.05 8.06
N LYS A 100 -16.60 -0.57 7.68
CA LYS A 100 -16.67 -1.53 6.58
C LYS A 100 -16.28 -0.89 5.24
N LYS A 101 -16.69 0.35 4.97
CA LYS A 101 -16.27 1.11 3.78
C LYS A 101 -14.74 1.25 3.75
N LEU A 102 -14.13 1.65 4.87
CA LEU A 102 -12.68 1.78 4.98
C LEU A 102 -11.97 0.44 4.73
N CYS A 103 -12.43 -0.65 5.32
CA CYS A 103 -11.86 -1.98 5.09
C CYS A 103 -11.91 -2.40 3.61
N LEU A 104 -12.99 -2.07 2.89
CA LEU A 104 -13.10 -2.37 1.46
C LEU A 104 -12.10 -1.57 0.64
N GLN A 105 -11.93 -0.27 0.93
CA GLN A 105 -10.94 0.58 0.25
C GLN A 105 -9.50 0.11 0.53
N TRP A 106 -9.23 -0.24 1.79
CA TRP A 106 -7.94 -0.80 2.19
C TRP A 106 -7.63 -2.11 1.47
N HIS A 107 -8.63 -2.99 1.37
CA HIS A 107 -8.51 -4.29 0.73
C HIS A 107 -8.28 -4.16 -0.77
N ASP A 108 -9.02 -3.27 -1.46
CA ASP A 108 -8.85 -3.05 -2.90
C ASP A 108 -7.43 -2.57 -3.24
N THR A 109 -6.89 -1.62 -2.48
CA THR A 109 -5.50 -1.17 -2.62
C THR A 109 -4.51 -2.32 -2.41
N THR A 110 -4.72 -3.12 -1.36
CA THR A 110 -3.89 -4.29 -1.03
C THR A 110 -3.91 -5.31 -2.16
N LEU A 111 -5.07 -5.57 -2.75
CA LEU A 111 -5.23 -6.50 -3.85
C LEU A 111 -4.42 -6.04 -5.06
N ARG A 112 -4.56 -4.78 -5.48
CA ARG A 112 -3.83 -4.21 -6.63
C ARG A 112 -2.31 -4.29 -6.45
N LEU A 113 -1.82 -3.99 -5.24
CA LEU A 113 -0.39 -4.07 -4.94
C LEU A 113 0.12 -5.50 -5.01
N ASN A 114 -0.65 -6.48 -4.52
CA ASN A 114 -0.27 -7.88 -4.59
C ASN A 114 -0.36 -8.45 -6.02
N GLU A 115 -1.33 -8.00 -6.84
CA GLU A 115 -1.38 -8.32 -8.26
C GLU A 115 -0.12 -7.83 -8.99
N ALA A 116 0.25 -6.55 -8.79
CA ALA A 116 1.47 -5.98 -9.34
C ALA A 116 2.74 -6.71 -8.86
N LEU A 117 2.81 -7.02 -7.56
CA LEU A 117 3.92 -7.76 -6.97
C LEU A 117 4.04 -9.17 -7.57
N GLY A 118 2.93 -9.90 -7.71
CA GLY A 118 2.91 -11.24 -8.29
C GLY A 118 3.35 -11.25 -9.75
N TYR A 119 2.91 -10.25 -10.52
CA TYR A 119 3.34 -10.06 -11.91
C TYR A 119 4.86 -9.87 -12.01
N LEU A 120 5.43 -8.95 -11.21
CA LEU A 120 6.86 -8.67 -11.23
C LEU A 120 7.71 -9.87 -10.75
N LEU A 121 7.28 -10.56 -9.69
CA LEU A 121 7.96 -11.76 -9.20
C LEU A 121 7.97 -12.88 -10.25
N THR A 122 6.86 -13.07 -10.97
CA THR A 122 6.79 -14.06 -12.05
C THR A 122 7.79 -13.76 -13.17
N HIS A 123 7.96 -12.49 -13.54
CA HIS A 123 8.97 -12.08 -14.53
C HIS A 123 10.39 -12.30 -14.03
N LEU A 124 10.62 -12.02 -12.74
CA LEU A 124 11.91 -12.26 -12.09
C LEU A 124 12.27 -13.77 -12.07
N ASP A 125 11.30 -14.62 -11.74
CA ASP A 125 11.48 -16.07 -11.62
C ASP A 125 11.62 -16.77 -12.98
N LEU A 126 10.86 -16.34 -13.98
CA LEU A 126 10.87 -16.92 -15.33
C LEU A 126 11.99 -16.36 -16.22
N GLU A 127 12.74 -15.39 -15.72
CA GLU A 127 13.72 -14.64 -16.48
C GLU A 127 13.14 -14.05 -17.79
N VAL A 128 11.95 -13.43 -17.70
CA VAL A 128 11.25 -12.80 -18.85
C VAL A 128 11.28 -11.27 -18.70
N PRO A 129 11.66 -10.51 -19.75
CA PRO A 129 11.57 -9.04 -19.72
C PRO A 129 10.13 -8.55 -19.56
N LEU A 130 9.94 -7.38 -18.96
CA LEU A 130 8.61 -6.74 -18.91
C LEU A 130 8.16 -6.39 -20.33
N GLU A 131 6.90 -6.68 -20.66
CA GLU A 131 6.32 -6.25 -21.94
C GLU A 131 6.23 -4.71 -22.00
N GLU A 132 6.76 -4.10 -23.07
CA GLU A 132 6.76 -2.64 -23.27
C GLU A 132 5.36 -2.03 -23.40
#